data_AF-A0A2E8UIL3-F1
#
_entry.id   AF-A0A2E8UIL3-F1
#
_cell.length_a   1.000
_cell.length_b   1.000
_cell.length_c   1.000
_cell.angle_alpha   90.00
_cell.angle_beta   90.00
_cell.angle_gamma   90.00
#
_symmetry.space_group_name_H-M   'P 1'
#
loop_
_entity.id
_entity.type
_entity.pdbx_description
1 polymer ?
#
loop_
_entity_poly.entity_id
_entity_poly.type
_entity_poly.pdbx_seq_one_letter_code
_entity_poly.pdbx_strand_id
1 'polypeptide(L)'
;MATHSDGILSAILILIIPVLLTVPLRVLWSWWIGNEPEHLHYKERFTSVIDSGYPIKDFRQELDRTARQYEIDIERQTRIETDMLHPLDMRHFLLVPSLVVWPILSIPAGFVFIPLIPVTRFFEWILIEKKLLLLVLKAVKKTTGWDVVWMDRPGDPTRPPEPVIAAIHRLPITVLLGVFAYLIVSYLSFSFTTIAIITIGVYVILVAAISIIRAATSGSLVFIDARNRKVIPADSFVEQLIGPWVGVGLIFLLSRQIALSSTIRDGTLSDPSFFAMTVVLVLYIATLIGISLELAFFRTRGAVVEKMFESQIEDIMSPDHYSFIRHLGKYQLIDENDPANVPISAD
;
A
#
# COMPACT_ATOMS: atom_id res chain seq x y z
N MET A 1 21.42 -28.05 -25.44
CA MET A 1 20.02 -27.63 -25.68
C MET A 1 19.11 -28.12 -24.55
N ALA A 2 19.07 -29.42 -24.22
CA ALA A 2 18.25 -29.95 -23.12
C ALA A 2 18.50 -29.32 -21.73
N THR A 3 19.77 -29.11 -21.35
CA THR A 3 20.12 -28.52 -20.04
C THR A 3 19.67 -27.07 -19.84
N HIS A 4 19.56 -26.28 -20.92
CA HIS A 4 19.10 -24.89 -20.86
C HIS A 4 17.57 -24.79 -20.86
N SER A 5 16.87 -25.69 -21.58
CA SER A 5 15.41 -25.77 -21.51
C SER A 5 14.92 -26.23 -20.14
N ASP A 6 15.64 -27.18 -19.53
CA ASP A 6 15.30 -27.69 -18.20
C ASP A 6 15.46 -26.59 -17.13
N GLY A 7 16.52 -25.78 -17.23
CA GLY A 7 16.77 -24.63 -16.35
C GLY A 7 15.73 -23.50 -16.49
N ILE A 8 15.23 -23.26 -17.70
CA ILE A 8 14.14 -22.27 -17.91
C ILE A 8 12.83 -22.79 -17.31
N LEU A 9 12.50 -24.07 -17.52
CA LEU A 9 11.27 -24.66 -17.02
C LEU A 9 11.26 -24.70 -15.49
N SER A 10 12.36 -25.08 -14.85
CA SER A 10 12.52 -25.01 -13.39
C SER A 10 12.39 -23.57 -12.89
N ALA A 11 13.01 -22.58 -13.56
CA ALA A 11 12.91 -21.17 -13.18
C ALA A 11 11.46 -20.67 -13.21
N ILE A 12 10.72 -20.99 -14.28
CA ILE A 12 9.30 -20.65 -14.40
C ILE A 12 8.50 -21.30 -13.28
N LEU A 13 8.73 -22.59 -13.02
CA LEU A 13 8.03 -23.32 -11.97
C LEU A 13 8.30 -22.71 -10.58
N ILE A 14 9.54 -22.33 -10.29
CA ILE A 14 9.93 -21.67 -9.03
C ILE A 14 9.22 -20.32 -8.86
N LEU A 15 9.13 -19.51 -9.91
CA LEU A 15 8.46 -18.20 -9.86
C LEU A 15 6.94 -18.31 -9.74
N ILE A 16 6.34 -19.39 -10.23
CA ILE A 16 4.90 -19.65 -10.16
C ILE A 16 4.49 -20.14 -8.76
N ILE A 17 5.38 -20.79 -8.01
CA ILE A 17 5.04 -21.34 -6.67
C ILE A 17 4.41 -20.29 -5.74
N PRO A 18 5.00 -19.10 -5.51
CA PRO A 18 4.38 -18.08 -4.67
C PRO A 18 3.00 -17.65 -5.19
N VAL A 19 2.83 -17.59 -6.51
CA VAL A 19 1.56 -17.22 -7.15
C VAL A 19 0.50 -18.29 -6.91
N LEU A 20 0.84 -19.57 -7.04
CA LEU A 20 -0.10 -20.67 -6.78
C LEU A 20 -0.53 -20.72 -5.31
N LEU A 21 0.38 -20.42 -4.38
CA LEU A 21 0.07 -20.37 -2.95
C LEU A 21 -0.95 -19.28 -2.60
N THR A 22 -1.12 -18.24 -3.43
CA THR A 22 -2.09 -17.17 -3.16
C THR A 22 -3.53 -17.66 -3.10
N VAL A 23 -3.89 -18.67 -3.91
CA VAL A 23 -5.26 -19.19 -4.00
C VAL A 23 -5.71 -19.85 -2.70
N PRO A 24 -5.03 -20.89 -2.17
CA PRO A 24 -5.42 -21.50 -0.91
C PRO A 24 -5.32 -20.51 0.26
N LEU A 25 -4.35 -19.59 0.24
CA LEU A 25 -4.20 -18.57 1.27
C LEU A 25 -5.37 -17.59 1.30
N ARG A 26 -5.87 -17.16 0.13
CA ARG A 26 -7.06 -16.31 0.03
C ARG A 26 -8.30 -17.00 0.57
N VAL A 27 -8.46 -18.30 0.29
CA VAL A 27 -9.57 -19.10 0.82
C VAL A 27 -9.49 -19.17 2.35
N LEU A 28 -8.31 -19.50 2.89
CA LEU A 28 -8.09 -19.56 4.33
C LEU A 28 -8.38 -18.22 5.03
N TRP A 29 -7.98 -17.12 4.39
CA TRP A 29 -8.26 -15.76 4.87
C TRP A 29 -9.75 -15.41 4.86
N SER A 30 -10.45 -15.74 3.77
CA SER A 30 -11.90 -15.53 3.69
C SER A 30 -12.66 -16.33 4.75
N TRP A 31 -12.16 -17.51 5.11
CA TRP A 31 -12.69 -18.30 6.20
C TRP A 31 -12.40 -17.64 7.56
N TRP A 32 -11.18 -17.14 7.80
CA TRP A 32 -10.76 -16.53 9.07
C TRP A 32 -11.42 -15.17 9.38
N ILE A 33 -11.76 -14.36 8.38
CA ILE A 33 -12.54 -13.12 8.58
C ILE A 33 -13.97 -13.41 9.04
N GLY A 34 -14.45 -14.63 8.80
CA GLY A 34 -15.83 -15.00 9.09
C GLY A 34 -16.74 -14.58 7.94
N ASN A 35 -16.59 -15.20 6.77
CA ASN A 35 -17.59 -15.10 5.71
C ASN A 35 -18.78 -16.05 5.94
N GLU A 36 -19.20 -16.15 7.21
CA GLU A 36 -20.32 -16.97 7.66
C GLU A 36 -21.64 -16.34 7.16
N PRO A 37 -22.69 -17.13 6.89
CA PRO A 37 -23.97 -16.61 6.37
C PRO A 37 -24.58 -15.53 7.25
N GLU A 38 -24.34 -15.60 8.56
CA GLU A 38 -24.86 -14.69 9.58
C GLU A 38 -24.28 -13.28 9.43
N HIS A 39 -23.01 -13.17 9.00
CA HIS A 39 -22.34 -11.88 8.85
C HIS A 39 -22.70 -11.14 7.57
N LEU A 40 -23.38 -11.79 6.60
CA LEU A 40 -23.79 -11.14 5.35
C LEU A 40 -24.72 -9.95 5.61
N HIS A 41 -25.66 -10.08 6.55
CA HIS A 41 -26.59 -9.02 6.92
C HIS A 41 -25.88 -7.81 7.52
N TYR A 42 -24.86 -8.07 8.36
CA TYR A 42 -24.03 -7.00 8.91
C TYR A 42 -23.22 -6.29 7.81
N LYS A 43 -22.62 -7.05 6.88
CA LYS A 43 -21.89 -6.50 5.73
C LYS A 43 -22.78 -5.67 4.81
N GLU A 44 -23.99 -6.12 4.53
CA GLU A 44 -24.97 -5.35 3.74
C GLU A 44 -25.33 -4.03 4.43
N ARG A 45 -25.55 -4.07 5.76
CA ARG A 45 -25.83 -2.84 6.51
C ARG A 45 -24.65 -1.89 6.50
N PHE A 46 -23.43 -2.40 6.72
CA PHE A 46 -22.22 -1.59 6.68
C PHE A 46 -21.97 -1.00 5.28
N THR A 47 -22.23 -1.77 4.22
CA THR A 47 -22.17 -1.29 2.83
C THR A 47 -23.15 -0.15 2.61
N SER A 48 -24.38 -0.26 3.13
CA SER A 48 -25.38 0.82 3.05
C SER A 48 -24.91 2.10 3.77
N VAL A 49 -24.16 1.98 4.87
CA VAL A 49 -23.59 3.14 5.59
C VAL A 49 -22.47 3.77 4.77
N ILE A 50 -21.54 2.97 4.24
CA ILE A 50 -20.47 3.47 3.36
C ILE A 50 -21.07 4.16 2.11
N ASP A 51 -22.08 3.52 1.52
CA ASP A 51 -22.77 4.02 0.32
C ASP A 51 -23.55 5.33 0.57
N SER A 52 -23.84 5.66 1.82
CA SER A 52 -24.52 6.91 2.18
C SER A 52 -23.61 8.13 2.05
N GLY A 53 -22.29 7.94 2.11
CA GLY A 53 -21.28 9.00 2.08
C GLY A 53 -21.06 9.70 3.43
N TYR A 54 -21.97 9.53 4.39
CA TYR A 54 -21.83 10.10 5.72
C TYR A 54 -20.72 9.40 6.53
N PRO A 55 -20.07 10.12 7.47
CA PRO A 55 -19.09 9.54 8.38
C PRO A 55 -19.64 8.32 9.14
N ILE A 56 -18.87 7.23 9.20
CA ILE A 56 -19.29 5.99 9.90
C ILE A 56 -19.58 6.23 11.40
N LYS A 57 -18.88 7.21 12.01
CA LYS A 57 -19.07 7.59 13.42
C LYS A 57 -20.54 7.91 13.74
N ASP A 58 -21.28 8.48 12.79
CA ASP A 58 -22.68 8.89 12.97
C ASP A 58 -23.61 7.66 13.05
N PHE A 59 -23.20 6.53 12.45
CA PHE A 59 -23.94 5.27 12.42
C PHE A 59 -23.41 4.23 13.42
N ARG A 60 -22.41 4.58 14.26
CA ARG A 60 -21.75 3.65 15.20
C ARG A 60 -22.73 2.91 16.10
N GLN A 61 -23.70 3.64 16.67
CA GLN A 61 -24.70 3.04 17.56
C GLN A 61 -25.58 2.02 16.84
N GLU A 62 -25.90 2.27 15.58
CA GLU A 62 -26.70 1.36 14.76
C GLU A 62 -25.91 0.11 14.35
N LEU A 63 -24.66 0.30 13.93
CA LEU A 63 -23.76 -0.80 13.60
C LEU A 63 -23.52 -1.70 14.81
N ASP A 64 -23.33 -1.13 16.01
CA ASP A 64 -23.15 -1.91 17.24
C ASP A 64 -24.42 -2.63 17.68
N ARG A 65 -25.61 -2.07 17.44
CA ARG A 65 -26.88 -2.80 17.65
C ARG A 65 -27.01 -3.97 16.69
N THR A 66 -26.68 -3.76 15.42
CA THR A 66 -26.73 -4.81 14.38
C THR A 66 -25.74 -5.92 14.69
N ALA A 67 -24.50 -5.59 15.06
CA ALA A 67 -23.49 -6.58 15.44
C ALA A 67 -23.93 -7.42 16.65
N ARG A 68 -24.53 -6.80 17.68
CA ARG A 68 -25.08 -7.53 18.84
C ARG A 68 -26.24 -8.46 18.46
N GLN A 69 -27.06 -8.08 17.50
CA GLN A 69 -28.18 -8.91 17.03
C GLN A 69 -27.70 -10.21 16.36
N TYR A 70 -26.53 -10.18 15.73
CA TYR A 70 -25.91 -11.33 15.07
C TYR A 70 -24.73 -11.91 15.88
N GLU A 71 -24.68 -11.63 17.19
CA GLU A 71 -23.66 -12.16 18.11
C GLU A 71 -22.21 -11.95 17.64
N ILE A 72 -21.94 -10.86 16.91
CA ILE A 72 -20.60 -10.53 16.41
C ILE A 72 -19.81 -9.83 17.51
N ASP A 73 -18.74 -10.47 17.97
CA ASP A 73 -17.79 -9.88 18.91
C ASP A 73 -17.17 -8.58 18.35
N ILE A 74 -16.84 -7.63 19.23
CA ILE A 74 -16.23 -6.35 18.86
C ILE A 74 -14.94 -6.51 18.03
N GLU A 75 -14.11 -7.50 18.37
CA GLU A 75 -12.87 -7.77 17.62
C GLU A 75 -13.18 -8.25 16.21
N ARG A 76 -14.15 -9.14 16.06
CA ARG A 76 -14.59 -9.69 14.77
C ARG A 76 -15.31 -8.65 13.93
N GLN A 77 -16.13 -7.81 14.55
CA GLN A 77 -16.75 -6.65 13.91
C GLN A 77 -15.69 -5.71 13.34
N THR A 78 -14.68 -5.35 14.13
CA THR A 78 -13.57 -4.47 13.70
C THR A 78 -12.81 -5.09 12.52
N ARG A 79 -12.59 -6.40 12.53
CA ARG A 79 -11.97 -7.13 11.41
C ARG A 79 -12.79 -7.04 10.13
N ILE A 80 -14.10 -7.27 10.22
CA ILE A 80 -15.02 -7.20 9.08
C ILE A 80 -15.07 -5.78 8.52
N GLU A 81 -15.25 -4.78 9.37
CA GLU A 81 -15.25 -3.36 8.98
C GLU A 81 -13.92 -2.98 8.29
N THR A 82 -12.79 -3.41 8.85
CA THR A 82 -11.45 -3.11 8.29
C THR A 82 -11.23 -3.79 6.95
N ASP A 83 -11.62 -5.07 6.79
CA ASP A 83 -11.50 -5.80 5.52
C ASP A 83 -12.39 -5.18 4.43
N MET A 84 -13.58 -4.69 4.78
CA MET A 84 -14.46 -4.00 3.84
C MET A 84 -13.93 -2.63 3.41
N LEU A 85 -13.27 -1.90 4.31
CA LEU A 85 -12.63 -0.61 4.00
C LEU A 85 -11.29 -0.77 3.25
N HIS A 86 -10.56 -1.84 3.54
CA HIS A 86 -9.24 -2.13 2.98
C HIS A 86 -9.17 -3.57 2.44
N PRO A 87 -9.87 -3.87 1.34
CA PRO A 87 -9.98 -5.24 0.83
C PRO A 87 -8.61 -5.78 0.39
N LEU A 88 -8.31 -7.00 0.84
CA LEU A 88 -7.06 -7.66 0.50
C LEU A 88 -7.14 -8.37 -0.86
N ASP A 89 -6.52 -7.76 -1.86
CA ASP A 89 -6.27 -8.33 -3.18
C ASP A 89 -5.30 -9.54 -3.19
N MET A 90 -5.29 -10.28 -4.30
CA MET A 90 -4.38 -11.42 -4.57
C MET A 90 -2.89 -11.08 -4.37
N ARG A 91 -2.51 -9.83 -4.63
CA ARG A 91 -1.15 -9.29 -4.47
C ARG A 91 -0.66 -9.39 -3.02
N HIS A 92 -1.55 -9.29 -2.05
CA HIS A 92 -1.23 -9.40 -0.63
C HIS A 92 -0.91 -10.84 -0.24
N PHE A 93 -1.65 -11.80 -0.80
CA PHE A 93 -1.46 -13.22 -0.51
C PHE A 93 -0.15 -13.79 -1.08
N LEU A 94 0.43 -13.13 -2.10
CA LEU A 94 1.76 -13.46 -2.61
C LEU A 94 2.83 -13.37 -1.52
N LEU A 95 2.60 -12.50 -0.54
CA LEU A 95 3.55 -12.18 0.53
C LEU A 95 3.44 -13.16 1.70
N VAL A 96 2.27 -13.77 1.91
CA VAL A 96 2.00 -14.60 3.08
C VAL A 96 2.96 -15.80 3.23
N PRO A 97 3.41 -16.49 2.17
CA PRO A 97 4.41 -17.55 2.29
C PRO A 97 5.71 -17.10 2.97
N SER A 98 6.11 -15.84 2.87
CA SER A 98 7.31 -15.34 3.53
C SER A 98 7.16 -15.32 5.05
N LEU A 99 5.93 -15.21 5.58
CA LEU A 99 5.68 -15.28 7.03
C LEU A 99 5.91 -16.68 7.57
N VAL A 100 5.89 -17.74 6.76
CA VAL A 100 6.20 -19.10 7.24
C VAL A 100 7.70 -19.27 7.46
N VAL A 101 8.52 -18.67 6.59
CA VAL A 101 9.99 -18.76 6.62
C VAL A 101 10.66 -17.62 7.38
N TRP A 102 9.88 -16.84 8.13
CA TRP A 102 10.35 -15.64 8.81
C TRP A 102 11.53 -15.84 9.78
N PRO A 103 11.68 -16.94 10.54
CA PRO A 103 12.76 -17.03 11.53
C PRO A 103 14.13 -17.01 10.86
N ILE A 104 14.25 -17.66 9.70
CA ILE A 104 15.49 -17.75 8.92
C ILE A 104 15.78 -16.42 8.23
N LEU A 105 14.75 -15.79 7.66
CA LEU A 105 14.91 -14.57 6.85
C LEU A 105 14.89 -13.27 7.68
N SER A 106 14.55 -13.34 8.97
CA SER A 106 14.52 -12.19 9.87
C SER A 106 15.91 -11.58 10.08
N ILE A 107 16.97 -12.40 10.11
CA ILE A 107 18.34 -11.94 10.30
C ILE A 107 18.80 -11.03 9.15
N PRO A 108 18.77 -11.46 7.87
CA PRO A 108 19.14 -10.57 6.77
C PRO A 108 18.20 -9.38 6.63
N ALA A 109 16.90 -9.56 6.87
CA ALA A 109 15.94 -8.45 6.87
C ALA A 109 16.28 -7.39 7.93
N GLY A 110 16.63 -7.80 9.14
CA GLY A 110 17.03 -6.92 10.23
C GLY A 110 18.27 -6.09 9.89
N PHE A 111 19.25 -6.69 9.20
CA PHE A 111 20.44 -5.97 8.77
C PHE A 111 20.14 -4.84 7.78
N VAL A 112 19.17 -5.03 6.89
CA VAL A 112 18.70 -3.99 5.96
C VAL A 112 17.79 -2.97 6.64
N PHE A 113 17.06 -3.39 7.67
CA PHE A 113 16.16 -2.52 8.42
C PHE A 113 16.92 -1.44 9.23
N ILE A 114 18.08 -1.77 9.79
CA ILE A 114 18.91 -0.83 10.55
C ILE A 114 19.23 0.46 9.76
N PRO A 115 19.82 0.40 8.55
CA PRO A 115 20.09 1.60 7.76
C PRO A 115 18.83 2.26 7.19
N LEU A 116 17.70 1.56 7.12
CA LEU A 116 16.44 2.15 6.66
C LEU A 116 15.95 3.27 7.59
N ILE A 117 16.18 3.16 8.89
CA ILE A 117 15.75 4.16 9.89
C ILE A 117 16.41 5.54 9.66
N PRO A 118 17.74 5.69 9.57
CA PRO A 118 18.34 6.99 9.30
C PRO A 118 18.01 7.52 7.90
N VAL A 119 17.82 6.63 6.91
CA VAL A 119 17.49 7.06 5.54
C VAL A 119 16.04 7.55 5.46
N THR A 120 15.08 6.95 6.17
CA THR A 120 13.71 7.50 6.26
C THR A 120 13.71 8.87 6.91
N ARG A 121 14.50 9.09 7.96
CA ARG A 121 14.67 10.42 8.58
C ARG A 121 15.27 11.44 7.62
N PHE A 122 16.24 11.03 6.81
CA PHE A 122 16.79 11.90 5.77
C PHE A 122 15.73 12.30 4.75
N PHE A 123 14.89 11.37 4.29
CA PHE A 123 13.80 11.68 3.38
C PHE A 123 12.67 12.50 4.03
N GLU A 124 12.38 12.29 5.32
CA GLU A 124 11.47 13.14 6.08
C GLU A 124 11.95 14.59 6.07
N TRP A 125 13.23 14.80 6.37
CA TRP A 125 13.87 16.11 6.34
C TRP A 125 13.80 16.76 4.94
N ILE A 126 14.12 16.02 3.88
CA ILE A 126 14.10 16.55 2.51
C ILE A 126 12.66 16.81 2.02
N LEU A 127 11.78 15.84 2.14
CA LEU A 127 10.45 15.91 1.51
C LEU A 127 9.51 16.82 2.28
N ILE A 128 9.57 16.76 3.62
CA ILE A 128 8.61 17.42 4.49
C ILE A 128 9.21 18.69 5.08
N GLU A 129 10.33 18.60 5.82
CA GLU A 129 10.88 19.79 6.49
C GLU A 129 11.38 20.85 5.50
N LYS A 130 11.99 20.43 4.38
CA LYS A 130 12.38 21.35 3.29
C LYS A 130 11.24 21.68 2.31
N LYS A 131 10.01 21.23 2.58
CA LYS A 131 8.81 21.49 1.77
C LYS A 131 8.95 21.06 0.30
N LEU A 132 9.81 20.09 0.00
CA LEU A 132 10.00 19.61 -1.38
C LEU A 132 8.73 18.93 -1.91
N LEU A 133 8.03 18.17 -1.07
CA LEU A 133 6.78 17.51 -1.45
C LEU A 133 5.69 18.54 -1.80
N LEU A 134 5.60 19.62 -1.02
CA LEU A 134 4.70 20.73 -1.31
C LEU A 134 5.05 21.43 -2.64
N LEU A 135 6.34 21.60 -2.94
CA LEU A 135 6.79 22.15 -4.21
C LEU A 135 6.35 21.26 -5.38
N VAL A 136 6.56 19.94 -5.27
CA VAL A 136 6.10 18.97 -6.26
C VAL A 136 4.59 19.07 -6.43
N LEU A 137 3.83 19.15 -5.34
CA LEU A 137 2.38 19.29 -5.39
C LEU A 137 1.94 20.55 -6.13
N LYS A 138 2.57 21.70 -5.86
CA LYS A 138 2.31 22.95 -6.60
C LYS A 138 2.63 22.81 -8.08
N ALA A 139 3.72 22.12 -8.43
CA ALA A 139 4.10 21.88 -9.81
C ALA A 139 3.08 20.99 -10.53
N VAL A 140 2.57 19.95 -9.86
CA VAL A 140 1.49 19.09 -10.37
C VAL A 140 0.23 19.91 -10.57
N LYS A 141 -0.26 20.64 -9.55
CA LYS A 141 -1.44 21.53 -9.64
C LYS A 141 -1.35 22.51 -10.81
N LYS A 142 -0.19 23.17 -10.99
CA LYS A 142 0.03 24.10 -12.11
C LYS A 142 -0.02 23.42 -13.48
N THR A 143 0.42 22.17 -13.57
CA THR A 143 0.53 21.44 -14.85
C THR A 143 -0.76 20.75 -15.23
N THR A 144 -1.47 20.15 -14.27
CA THR A 144 -2.70 19.39 -14.51
C THR A 144 -3.96 20.23 -14.37
N GLY A 145 -3.90 21.33 -13.62
CA GLY A 145 -5.07 22.12 -13.24
C GLY A 145 -5.96 21.42 -12.21
N TRP A 146 -5.44 20.41 -11.52
CA TRP A 146 -6.14 19.75 -10.42
C TRP A 146 -6.15 20.63 -9.18
N ASP A 147 -7.25 20.59 -8.45
CA ASP A 147 -7.30 21.23 -7.13
C ASP A 147 -7.11 20.21 -6.00
N VAL A 148 -6.64 20.71 -4.87
CA VAL A 148 -6.40 19.93 -3.67
C VAL A 148 -7.46 20.32 -2.67
N VAL A 149 -8.18 19.33 -2.16
CA VAL A 149 -9.36 19.50 -1.33
C VAL A 149 -9.28 18.61 -0.11
N TRP A 150 -9.82 19.09 1.01
CA TRP A 150 -10.08 18.29 2.19
C TRP A 150 -11.37 17.51 2.05
N MET A 151 -11.30 16.21 2.32
CA MET A 151 -12.46 15.35 2.33
C MET A 151 -12.33 14.32 3.43
N ASP A 152 -13.27 14.33 4.37
CA ASP A 152 -13.30 13.34 5.45
C ASP A 152 -13.39 11.93 4.87
N ARG A 153 -12.42 11.09 5.25
CA ARG A 153 -12.45 9.68 4.88
C ARG A 153 -13.62 9.01 5.61
N PRO A 154 -14.30 8.04 4.99
CA PRO A 154 -15.43 7.36 5.62
C PRO A 154 -15.06 6.57 6.88
N GLY A 155 -13.78 6.44 7.26
CA GLY A 155 -13.36 5.72 8.47
C GLY A 155 -13.87 6.33 9.77
N ASP A 156 -14.05 5.48 10.79
CA ASP A 156 -14.43 5.90 12.14
C ASP A 156 -13.18 6.28 12.95
N PRO A 157 -12.94 7.57 13.29
CA PRO A 157 -11.80 7.96 14.11
C PRO A 157 -11.85 7.40 15.55
N THR A 158 -12.99 6.89 15.99
CA THR A 158 -13.17 6.31 17.33
C THR A 158 -12.79 4.83 17.42
N ARG A 159 -12.68 4.14 16.27
CA ARG A 159 -12.19 2.76 16.19
C ARG A 159 -11.05 2.65 15.19
N PRO A 160 -9.79 2.57 15.66
CA PRO A 160 -8.67 2.43 14.75
C PRO A 160 -8.81 1.11 13.97
N PRO A 161 -8.49 1.10 12.66
CA PRO A 161 -8.53 -0.11 11.85
C PRO A 161 -7.63 -1.20 12.44
N GLU A 162 -7.97 -2.47 12.22
CA GLU A 162 -7.16 -3.59 12.70
C GLU A 162 -5.72 -3.43 12.18
N PRO A 163 -4.71 -3.23 13.06
CA PRO A 163 -3.38 -2.79 12.65
C PRO A 163 -2.72 -3.74 11.65
N VAL A 164 -3.01 -5.03 11.78
CA VAL A 164 -2.47 -6.08 10.90
C VAL A 164 -3.03 -5.95 9.48
N ILE A 165 -4.34 -5.74 9.32
CA ILE A 165 -4.99 -5.67 8.01
C ILE A 165 -4.59 -4.37 7.30
N ALA A 166 -4.60 -3.25 8.02
CA ALA A 166 -4.16 -1.97 7.50
C ALA A 166 -2.69 -1.98 7.07
N ALA A 167 -1.82 -2.65 7.84
CA ALA A 167 -0.43 -2.85 7.47
C ALA A 167 -0.32 -3.70 6.20
N ILE A 168 -0.98 -4.87 6.15
CA ILE A 168 -0.91 -5.79 5.00
C ILE A 168 -1.33 -5.09 3.71
N HIS A 169 -2.40 -4.31 3.72
CA HIS A 169 -2.89 -3.57 2.55
C HIS A 169 -1.81 -2.67 1.90
N ARG A 170 -0.93 -2.09 2.71
CA ARG A 170 0.11 -1.16 2.25
C ARG A 170 1.36 -1.88 1.73
N LEU A 171 1.62 -3.12 2.14
CA LEU A 171 2.86 -3.85 1.86
C LEU A 171 3.21 -4.10 0.38
N PRO A 172 2.29 -4.43 -0.54
CA PRO A 172 2.68 -4.96 -1.85
C PRO A 172 3.63 -4.05 -2.61
N ILE A 173 3.42 -2.73 -2.58
CA ILE A 173 4.27 -1.78 -3.29
C ILE A 173 5.69 -1.76 -2.74
N THR A 174 5.87 -1.73 -1.41
CA THR A 174 7.21 -1.71 -0.80
C THR A 174 7.98 -2.99 -1.08
N VAL A 175 7.28 -4.12 -1.12
CA VAL A 175 7.88 -5.43 -1.42
C VAL A 175 8.26 -5.56 -2.89
N LEU A 176 7.33 -5.25 -3.80
CA LEU A 176 7.56 -5.32 -5.25
C LEU A 176 8.68 -4.38 -5.69
N LEU A 177 8.84 -3.23 -5.02
CA LEU A 177 9.93 -2.30 -5.25
C LEU A 177 11.30 -2.90 -4.90
N GLY A 178 11.37 -3.80 -3.92
CA GLY A 178 12.59 -4.55 -3.58
C GLY A 178 12.99 -5.56 -4.65
N VAL A 179 12.01 -6.30 -5.16
CA VAL A 179 12.26 -7.18 -6.31
C VAL A 179 12.67 -6.35 -7.52
N PHE A 180 12.00 -5.23 -7.78
CA PHE A 180 12.32 -4.33 -8.89
C PHE A 180 13.74 -3.76 -8.79
N ALA A 181 14.16 -3.30 -7.60
CA ALA A 181 15.52 -2.84 -7.36
C ALA A 181 16.55 -3.93 -7.66
N TYR A 182 16.32 -5.17 -7.19
CA TYR A 182 17.19 -6.30 -7.50
C TYR A 182 17.27 -6.57 -9.00
N LEU A 183 16.14 -6.55 -9.71
CA LEU A 183 16.12 -6.81 -11.15
C LEU A 183 16.84 -5.72 -11.94
N ILE A 184 16.71 -4.45 -11.56
CA ILE A 184 17.48 -3.36 -12.19
C ILE A 184 18.97 -3.54 -11.93
N VAL A 185 19.36 -3.76 -10.68
CA VAL A 185 20.80 -3.84 -10.33
C VAL A 185 21.44 -5.09 -10.90
N SER A 186 20.72 -6.22 -10.92
CA SER A 186 21.17 -7.47 -11.53
C SER A 186 21.21 -7.44 -13.06
N TYR A 187 20.79 -6.34 -13.68
CA TYR A 187 21.08 -6.03 -15.08
C TYR A 187 22.53 -5.60 -15.29
N LEU A 188 23.17 -5.05 -14.25
CA LEU A 188 24.57 -4.65 -14.29
C LEU A 188 25.43 -5.91 -14.19
N SER A 189 26.42 -6.05 -15.07
CA SER A 189 27.36 -7.18 -15.11
C SER A 189 28.41 -7.08 -14.01
N PHE A 190 27.97 -7.10 -12.75
CA PHE A 190 28.82 -7.09 -11.56
C PHE A 190 28.81 -8.45 -10.84
N SER A 191 29.72 -8.61 -9.88
CA SER A 191 29.74 -9.78 -8.99
C SER A 191 28.46 -9.86 -8.15
N PHE A 192 28.07 -11.08 -7.73
CA PHE A 192 26.89 -11.31 -6.90
C PHE A 192 26.89 -10.43 -5.64
N THR A 193 28.01 -10.33 -4.93
CA THR A 193 28.14 -9.53 -3.70
C THR A 193 27.94 -8.05 -3.99
N THR A 194 28.50 -7.54 -5.09
CA THR A 194 28.32 -6.15 -5.52
C THR A 194 26.86 -5.87 -5.88
N ILE A 195 26.21 -6.78 -6.63
CA ILE A 195 24.79 -6.69 -6.95
C ILE A 195 23.95 -6.65 -5.68
N ALA A 196 24.24 -7.52 -4.69
CA ALA A 196 23.51 -7.55 -3.43
C ALA A 196 23.64 -6.23 -2.64
N ILE A 197 24.86 -5.70 -2.49
CA ILE A 197 25.10 -4.44 -1.76
C ILE A 197 24.41 -3.27 -2.45
N ILE A 198 24.54 -3.14 -3.78
CA ILE A 198 23.90 -2.05 -4.53
C ILE A 198 22.37 -2.21 -4.47
N THR A 199 21.85 -3.43 -4.57
CA THR A 199 20.42 -3.72 -4.44
C THR A 199 19.90 -3.25 -3.09
N ILE A 200 20.58 -3.59 -1.99
CA ILE A 200 20.21 -3.14 -0.65
C ILE A 200 20.20 -1.61 -0.58
N GLY A 201 21.24 -0.93 -1.09
CA GLY A 201 21.31 0.52 -1.08
C GLY A 201 20.17 1.18 -1.86
N VAL A 202 19.94 0.75 -3.10
CA VAL A 202 18.85 1.25 -3.96
C VAL A 202 17.49 0.99 -3.32
N TYR A 203 17.28 -0.23 -2.82
CA TYR A 203 16.04 -0.62 -2.16
C TYR A 203 15.75 0.25 -0.93
N VAL A 204 16.73 0.46 -0.05
CA VAL A 204 16.60 1.31 1.15
C VAL A 204 16.21 2.74 0.78
N ILE A 205 16.85 3.32 -0.24
CA ILE A 205 16.54 4.68 -0.72
C ILE A 205 15.11 4.74 -1.26
N LEU A 206 14.74 3.80 -2.12
CA LEU A 206 13.42 3.76 -2.74
C LEU A 206 12.30 3.59 -1.72
N VAL A 207 12.46 2.64 -0.79
CA VAL A 207 11.49 2.38 0.29
C VAL A 207 11.39 3.56 1.25
N ALA A 208 12.51 4.18 1.61
CA ALA A 208 12.48 5.36 2.46
C ALA A 208 11.69 6.50 1.81
N ALA A 209 11.98 6.81 0.54
CA ALA A 209 11.28 7.86 -0.19
C ALA A 209 9.77 7.58 -0.27
N ILE A 210 9.38 6.37 -0.70
CA ILE A 210 7.96 6.05 -0.88
C ILE A 210 7.19 6.02 0.44
N SER A 211 7.84 5.63 1.54
CA SER A 211 7.19 5.57 2.85
C SER A 211 6.86 6.95 3.38
N ILE A 212 7.76 7.93 3.19
CA ILE A 212 7.51 9.33 3.56
C ILE A 212 6.42 9.93 2.68
N ILE A 213 6.46 9.70 1.37
CA ILE A 213 5.42 10.19 0.45
C ILE A 213 4.05 9.62 0.86
N ARG A 214 3.96 8.31 1.06
CA ARG A 214 2.72 7.64 1.45
C ARG A 214 2.20 8.14 2.80
N ALA A 215 3.07 8.30 3.79
CA ALA A 215 2.70 8.84 5.10
C ALA A 215 2.21 10.28 5.01
N ALA A 216 2.80 11.10 4.16
CA ALA A 216 2.34 12.46 3.94
C ALA A 216 0.98 12.49 3.22
N THR A 217 0.72 11.57 2.30
CA THR A 217 -0.52 11.50 1.52
C THR A 217 -1.64 10.67 2.16
N SER A 218 -1.41 10.05 3.34
CA SER A 218 -2.41 9.20 3.98
C SER A 218 -3.54 9.94 4.69
N GLY A 219 -3.43 11.26 4.82
CA GLY A 219 -4.46 12.13 5.38
C GLY A 219 -5.72 12.25 4.53
N SER A 220 -6.65 13.12 4.92
CA SER A 220 -7.92 13.44 4.23
C SER A 220 -7.73 14.26 2.94
N LEU A 221 -6.51 14.29 2.40
CA LEU A 221 -6.19 15.01 1.18
C LEU A 221 -6.71 14.27 -0.05
N VAL A 222 -7.48 14.98 -0.87
CA VAL A 222 -8.07 14.44 -2.10
C VAL A 222 -7.85 15.40 -3.26
N PHE A 223 -7.48 14.85 -4.42
CA PHE A 223 -7.33 15.60 -5.66
C PHE A 223 -8.65 15.63 -6.42
N ILE A 224 -9.10 16.83 -6.78
CA ILE A 224 -10.26 17.00 -7.65
C ILE A 224 -9.77 17.38 -9.06
N ASP A 225 -10.03 16.50 -10.01
CA ASP A 225 -9.89 16.79 -11.43
C ASP A 225 -11.18 17.45 -11.93
N ALA A 226 -11.17 18.79 -12.00
CA ALA A 226 -12.30 19.59 -12.47
C ALA A 226 -12.71 19.26 -13.92
N ARG A 227 -11.79 18.77 -14.76
CA ARG A 227 -12.08 18.45 -16.17
C ARG A 227 -12.81 17.12 -16.30
N ASN A 228 -12.37 16.12 -15.56
CA ASN A 228 -12.92 14.77 -15.65
C ASN A 228 -13.97 14.46 -14.56
N ARG A 229 -14.25 15.40 -13.65
CA ARG A 229 -15.14 15.24 -12.49
C ARG A 229 -14.79 14.00 -11.67
N LYS A 230 -13.48 13.79 -11.49
CA LYS A 230 -12.93 12.66 -10.74
C LYS A 230 -12.32 13.16 -9.45
N VAL A 231 -12.59 12.41 -8.39
CA VAL A 231 -12.08 12.61 -7.05
C VAL A 231 -11.09 11.48 -6.80
N ILE A 232 -9.82 11.81 -6.55
CA ILE A 232 -8.72 10.84 -6.45
C ILE A 232 -8.05 11.02 -5.09
N PRO A 233 -8.17 10.06 -4.16
CA PRO A 233 -7.44 10.10 -2.88
C PRO A 233 -5.93 10.21 -3.10
N ALA A 234 -5.26 11.08 -2.35
CA ALA A 234 -3.85 11.38 -2.59
C ALA A 234 -2.91 10.17 -2.41
N ASP A 235 -3.20 9.31 -1.44
CA ASP A 235 -2.50 8.03 -1.24
C ASP A 235 -2.67 7.11 -2.44
N SER A 236 -3.91 6.93 -2.90
CA SER A 236 -4.22 6.10 -4.07
C SER A 236 -3.58 6.64 -5.35
N PHE A 237 -3.42 7.95 -5.47
CA PHE A 237 -2.77 8.58 -6.63
C PHE A 237 -1.31 8.14 -6.74
N VAL A 238 -0.56 8.15 -5.63
CA VAL A 238 0.83 7.69 -5.58
C VAL A 238 0.92 6.22 -5.99
N GLU A 239 -0.01 5.39 -5.50
CA GLU A 239 -0.06 3.97 -5.85
C GLU A 239 -0.40 3.73 -7.32
N GLN A 240 -1.34 4.50 -7.87
CA GLN A 240 -1.73 4.46 -9.27
C GLN A 240 -0.62 4.94 -10.20
N LEU A 241 0.19 5.90 -9.76
CA LEU A 241 1.37 6.31 -10.51
C LEU A 241 2.43 5.22 -10.51
N ILE A 242 2.81 4.69 -9.35
CA ILE A 242 3.98 3.81 -9.22
C ILE A 242 3.67 2.37 -9.65
N GLY A 243 2.51 1.85 -9.25
CA GLY A 243 2.12 0.45 -9.40
C GLY A 243 2.27 -0.08 -10.83
N PRO A 244 1.73 0.59 -11.86
CA PRO A 244 1.86 0.15 -13.25
C PRO A 244 3.31 0.07 -13.73
N TRP A 245 4.14 1.07 -13.43
CA TRP A 245 5.56 1.07 -13.85
C TRP A 245 6.34 -0.05 -13.18
N VAL A 246 6.14 -0.26 -11.89
CA VAL A 246 6.79 -1.36 -11.15
C VAL A 246 6.29 -2.71 -11.69
N GLY A 247 4.98 -2.89 -11.87
CA GLY A 247 4.40 -4.14 -12.36
C GLY A 247 4.85 -4.51 -13.77
N VAL A 248 4.74 -3.59 -14.73
CA VAL A 248 5.18 -3.80 -16.12
C VAL A 248 6.70 -4.00 -16.16
N GLY A 249 7.45 -3.20 -15.40
CA GLY A 249 8.90 -3.31 -15.28
C GLY A 249 9.34 -4.67 -14.73
N LEU A 250 8.67 -5.19 -13.71
CA LEU A 250 8.94 -6.52 -13.15
C LEU A 250 8.72 -7.62 -14.20
N ILE A 251 7.57 -7.63 -14.89
CA ILE A 251 7.29 -8.65 -15.91
C ILE A 251 8.31 -8.60 -17.04
N PHE A 252 8.63 -7.39 -17.52
CA PHE A 252 9.61 -7.19 -18.57
C PHE A 252 11.02 -7.63 -18.15
N LEU A 253 11.48 -7.22 -16.96
CA LEU A 253 12.81 -7.56 -16.47
C LEU A 253 12.92 -9.06 -16.15
N LEU A 254 11.91 -9.67 -15.54
CA LEU A 254 11.91 -11.11 -15.25
C LEU A 254 11.94 -11.94 -16.53
N SER A 255 11.03 -11.67 -17.46
CA SER A 255 10.94 -12.43 -18.72
C SER A 255 12.25 -12.32 -19.51
N ARG A 256 12.79 -11.11 -19.64
CA ARG A 256 14.06 -10.87 -20.34
C ARG A 256 15.23 -11.56 -19.64
N GLN A 257 15.32 -11.48 -18.32
CA GLN A 257 16.46 -12.04 -17.58
C GLN A 257 16.44 -13.57 -17.57
N ILE A 258 15.27 -14.21 -17.52
CA ILE A 258 15.15 -15.66 -17.69
C ILE A 258 15.55 -16.06 -19.12
N ALA A 259 15.09 -15.31 -20.12
CA ALA A 259 15.39 -15.61 -21.52
C ALA A 259 16.86 -15.41 -21.89
N LEU A 260 17.53 -14.41 -21.32
CA LEU A 260 18.91 -14.02 -21.62
C LEU A 260 19.91 -14.41 -20.52
N SER A 261 19.50 -15.28 -19.59
CA SER A 261 20.26 -15.66 -18.39
C SER A 261 21.70 -16.10 -18.69
N SER A 262 21.90 -16.84 -19.77
CA SER A 262 23.20 -17.38 -20.18
C SER A 262 24.10 -16.39 -20.93
N THR A 263 23.59 -15.24 -21.35
CA THR A 263 24.32 -14.25 -22.16
C THR A 263 24.70 -12.98 -21.43
N ILE A 264 24.00 -12.65 -20.33
CA ILE A 264 24.15 -11.36 -19.63
C ILE A 264 25.01 -11.49 -18.35
N ARG A 265 25.20 -12.72 -17.83
CA ARG A 265 25.78 -12.95 -16.50
C ARG A 265 26.88 -14.00 -16.51
N ASP A 266 27.93 -13.68 -15.75
CA ASP A 266 29.02 -14.61 -15.44
C ASP A 266 28.77 -15.33 -14.10
N GLY A 267 29.18 -16.59 -14.00
CA GLY A 267 29.14 -17.37 -12.75
C GLY A 267 27.78 -18.03 -12.42
N THR A 268 27.48 -18.18 -11.13
CA THR A 268 26.32 -18.96 -10.61
C THR A 268 24.94 -18.37 -10.94
N LEU A 269 24.87 -17.09 -11.32
CA LEU A 269 23.64 -16.41 -11.73
C LEU A 269 23.28 -16.65 -13.21
N SER A 270 24.13 -17.37 -13.96
CA SER A 270 23.83 -17.78 -15.34
C SER A 270 22.77 -18.88 -15.41
N ASP A 271 22.61 -19.67 -14.34
CA ASP A 271 21.54 -20.66 -14.19
C ASP A 271 20.19 -19.95 -13.93
N PRO A 272 19.21 -20.08 -14.85
CA PRO A 272 17.90 -19.47 -14.67
C PRO A 272 17.19 -19.94 -13.39
N SER A 273 17.43 -21.18 -12.95
CA SER A 273 16.81 -21.75 -11.75
C SER A 273 17.28 -21.01 -10.48
N PHE A 274 18.59 -20.81 -10.36
CA PHE A 274 19.20 -20.14 -9.21
C PHE A 274 18.81 -18.65 -9.18
N PHE A 275 18.70 -18.03 -10.35
CA PHE A 275 18.15 -16.68 -10.47
C PHE A 275 16.71 -16.60 -9.95
N ALA A 276 15.82 -17.50 -10.38
CA ALA A 276 14.44 -17.54 -9.89
C ALA A 276 14.36 -17.73 -8.37
N MET A 277 15.20 -18.61 -7.80
CA MET A 277 15.29 -18.77 -6.33
C MET A 277 15.72 -17.47 -5.65
N THR A 278 16.68 -16.76 -6.22
CA THR A 278 17.15 -15.47 -5.68
C THR A 278 16.06 -14.41 -5.74
N VAL A 279 15.28 -14.36 -6.82
CA VAL A 279 14.12 -13.46 -6.94
C VAL A 279 13.09 -13.73 -5.84
N VAL A 280 12.75 -15.00 -5.60
CA VAL A 280 11.82 -15.39 -4.53
C VAL A 280 12.39 -15.07 -3.15
N LEU A 281 13.69 -15.29 -2.95
CA LEU A 281 14.38 -14.93 -1.71
C LEU A 281 14.32 -13.42 -1.45
N VAL A 282 14.60 -12.60 -2.46
CA VAL A 282 14.51 -11.13 -2.38
C VAL A 282 13.08 -10.70 -2.07
N LEU A 283 12.08 -11.28 -2.74
CA LEU A 283 10.67 -11.03 -2.47
C LEU A 283 10.35 -11.26 -0.98
N TYR A 284 10.78 -12.39 -0.41
CA TYR A 284 10.48 -12.74 0.98
C TYR A 284 11.23 -11.86 1.99
N ILE A 285 12.50 -11.54 1.74
CA ILE A 285 13.26 -10.62 2.60
C ILE A 285 12.61 -9.23 2.56
N ALA A 286 12.25 -8.74 1.37
CA ALA A 286 11.57 -7.46 1.20
C ALA A 286 10.20 -7.44 1.90
N THR A 287 9.46 -8.55 1.93
CA THR A 287 8.22 -8.67 2.73
C THR A 287 8.48 -8.43 4.21
N LEU A 288 9.49 -9.07 4.78
CA LEU A 288 9.81 -8.91 6.20
C LEU A 288 10.20 -7.47 6.52
N ILE A 289 11.00 -6.84 5.66
CA ILE A 289 11.39 -5.43 5.81
C ILE A 289 10.16 -4.52 5.73
N GLY A 290 9.27 -4.77 4.77
CA GLY A 290 8.00 -4.05 4.64
C GLY A 290 7.15 -4.13 5.91
N ILE A 291 6.97 -5.35 6.46
CA ILE A 291 6.22 -5.56 7.71
C ILE A 291 6.87 -4.81 8.87
N SER A 292 8.19 -4.93 9.03
CA SER A 292 8.93 -4.21 10.09
C SER A 292 8.77 -2.69 9.97
N LEU A 293 8.76 -2.16 8.74
CA LEU A 293 8.59 -0.74 8.47
C LEU A 293 7.17 -0.27 8.79
N GLU A 294 6.13 -0.99 8.35
CA GLU A 294 4.74 -0.66 8.65
C GLU A 294 4.48 -0.67 10.16
N LEU A 295 5.00 -1.66 10.89
CA LEU A 295 4.83 -1.75 12.34
C LEU A 295 5.62 -0.72 13.13
N ALA A 296 6.83 -0.37 12.70
CA ALA A 296 7.71 0.54 13.44
C ALA A 296 7.52 2.02 13.04
N PHE A 297 7.55 2.33 11.74
CA PHE A 297 7.54 3.71 11.25
C PHE A 297 6.12 4.29 11.21
N PHE A 298 5.15 3.62 10.58
CA PHE A 298 3.81 4.20 10.43
C PHE A 298 3.08 4.34 11.77
N ARG A 299 3.32 3.41 12.71
CA ARG A 299 2.75 3.50 14.07
C ARG A 299 3.28 4.67 14.89
N THR A 300 4.51 5.13 14.65
CA THR A 300 5.17 6.13 15.52
C THR A 300 5.36 7.48 14.85
N ARG A 301 5.74 7.50 13.57
CA ARG A 301 6.17 8.69 12.83
C ARG A 301 5.26 9.04 11.67
N GLY A 302 4.50 8.07 11.14
CA GLY A 302 3.57 8.31 10.03
C GLY A 302 2.62 9.47 10.31
N ALA A 303 1.96 9.45 11.47
CA ALA A 303 1.05 10.51 11.88
C ALA A 303 1.71 11.88 12.10
N VAL A 304 3.01 11.91 12.45
CA VAL A 304 3.75 13.18 12.60
C VAL A 304 4.03 13.77 11.23
N VAL A 305 4.48 12.95 10.29
CA VAL A 305 4.74 13.33 8.90
C VAL A 305 3.48 13.82 8.20
N GLU A 306 2.38 13.09 8.39
CA GLU A 306 1.04 13.46 7.91
C GLU A 306 0.69 14.86 8.39
N LYS A 307 0.54 15.07 9.71
CA LYS A 307 0.15 16.37 10.29
C LYS A 307 1.07 17.53 9.87
N MET A 308 2.37 17.29 9.76
CA MET A 308 3.30 18.31 9.28
C MET A 308 3.05 18.70 7.83
N PHE A 309 2.74 17.74 6.96
CA PHE A 309 2.42 18.01 5.58
C PHE A 309 1.05 18.66 5.42
N GLU A 310 0.06 18.21 6.19
CA GLU A 310 -1.29 18.80 6.22
C GLU A 310 -1.24 20.28 6.61
N SER A 311 -0.54 20.63 7.69
CA SER A 311 -0.32 22.02 8.10
C SER A 311 0.39 22.86 7.03
N GLN A 312 1.36 22.29 6.31
CA GLN A 312 2.01 22.99 5.21
C GLN A 312 1.08 23.29 4.03
N ILE A 313 0.12 22.40 3.77
CA ILE A 313 -0.89 22.60 2.72
C ILE A 313 -1.89 23.67 3.18
N GLU A 314 -2.36 23.61 4.42
CA GLU A 314 -3.29 24.57 4.99
C GLU A 314 -2.73 26.01 4.94
N ASP A 315 -1.49 26.19 5.40
CA ASP A 315 -0.81 27.49 5.46
C ASP A 315 -0.60 28.14 4.08
N ILE A 316 -0.42 27.34 3.03
CA ILE A 316 0.11 27.81 1.75
C ILE A 316 -0.90 27.69 0.61
N MET A 317 -1.81 26.73 0.67
CA MET A 317 -2.80 26.47 -0.37
C MET A 317 -4.23 26.69 0.07
N SER A 318 -4.50 26.77 1.38
CA SER A 318 -5.84 26.98 1.97
C SER A 318 -6.94 26.19 1.22
N PRO A 319 -6.81 24.86 1.16
CA PRO A 319 -7.74 24.01 0.40
C PRO A 319 -9.16 24.10 0.96
N ASP A 320 -10.14 24.03 0.06
CA ASP A 320 -11.55 23.99 0.42
C ASP A 320 -11.92 22.67 1.12
N HIS A 321 -12.93 22.72 1.99
CA HIS A 321 -13.45 21.57 2.74
C HIS A 321 -14.74 21.06 2.13
N TYR A 322 -14.75 19.80 1.72
CA TYR A 322 -15.93 19.17 1.14
C TYR A 322 -16.31 17.88 1.87
N SER A 323 -17.60 17.72 2.11
CA SER A 323 -18.18 16.44 2.56
C SER A 323 -18.82 15.70 1.38
N PHE A 324 -18.76 14.36 1.43
CA PHE A 324 -19.46 13.52 0.47
C PHE A 324 -20.85 13.21 1.00
N ILE A 325 -21.89 13.68 0.33
CA ILE A 325 -23.24 13.25 0.68
C ILE A 325 -23.89 12.63 -0.54
N ARG A 326 -24.41 11.41 -0.38
CA ARG A 326 -25.26 10.81 -1.40
C ARG A 326 -26.70 11.21 -1.13
N HIS A 327 -27.20 12.17 -1.90
CA HIS A 327 -28.60 12.59 -1.84
C HIS A 327 -29.34 12.21 -3.13
N LEU A 328 -30.47 11.50 -2.99
CA LEU A 328 -31.35 11.12 -4.11
C LEU A 328 -30.63 10.40 -5.27
N GLY A 329 -29.68 9.53 -4.95
CA GLY A 329 -28.93 8.75 -5.94
C GLY A 329 -27.84 9.53 -6.68
N LYS A 330 -27.50 10.76 -6.27
CA LYS A 330 -26.38 11.55 -6.79
C LYS A 330 -25.38 11.85 -5.67
N TYR A 331 -24.10 11.82 -6.02
CA TYR A 331 -23.03 12.29 -5.15
C TYR A 331 -22.94 13.80 -5.26
N GLN A 332 -23.04 14.49 -4.12
CA GLN A 332 -22.87 15.92 -4.02
C GLN A 332 -21.66 16.22 -3.15
N LEU A 333 -20.79 17.08 -3.66
CA LEU A 333 -19.71 17.70 -2.90
C LEU A 333 -20.32 18.96 -2.27
N ILE A 334 -20.43 18.97 -0.96
CA ILE A 334 -20.96 20.12 -0.22
C ILE A 334 -19.77 20.88 0.36
N ASP A 335 -19.62 22.13 -0.05
CA ASP A 335 -18.67 23.05 0.56
C ASP A 335 -19.16 23.38 1.98
N GLU A 336 -18.36 23.00 2.97
CA GLU A 336 -18.67 23.21 4.38
C GLU A 336 -18.53 24.67 4.81
N ASN A 337 -17.83 25.48 4.01
CA ASN A 337 -17.66 26.91 4.24
C ASN A 337 -18.82 27.76 3.68
N ASP A 338 -19.77 27.15 2.95
CA ASP A 338 -20.95 27.84 2.42
C ASP A 338 -22.03 27.97 3.51
N PRO A 339 -22.41 29.20 3.94
CA PRO A 339 -23.40 29.42 4.98
C PRO A 339 -24.80 28.87 4.64
N ALA A 340 -25.08 28.50 3.39
CA ALA A 340 -26.33 27.85 2.98
C ALA A 340 -26.40 26.35 3.33
N ASN A 341 -25.25 25.71 3.61
CA ASN A 341 -25.11 24.26 3.76
C ASN A 341 -24.85 23.78 5.19
N VAL A 342 -24.73 24.69 6.16
CA VAL A 342 -24.59 24.34 7.57
C VAL A 342 -25.88 23.63 8.01
N PRO A 343 -25.84 22.37 8.47
CA PRO A 343 -27.03 21.69 8.94
C PRO A 343 -27.56 22.48 10.13
N ILE A 344 -28.80 22.97 10.00
CA ILE A 344 -29.57 23.47 11.14
C ILE A 344 -29.61 22.31 12.12
N SER A 345 -28.90 22.43 13.25
CA SER A 345 -28.98 21.47 14.33
C SER A 345 -30.46 21.36 14.71
N ALA A 346 -31.07 20.22 14.41
CA ALA A 346 -32.35 19.89 15.00
C ALA A 346 -32.07 19.61 16.48
N ASP A 347 -32.47 20.55 17.33
CA ASP A 347 -32.59 20.38 18.77
C ASP A 347 -33.42 19.14 19.15
#